data_AF-A0A6N2B821-F1
#
_entry.id   AF-A0A6N2B821-F1
#
_cell.length_a   1.000
_cell.length_b   1.000
_cell.length_c   1.000
_cell.angle_alpha   90.00
_cell.angle_beta   90.00
_cell.angle_gamma   90.00
#
_symmetry.space_group_name_H-M   'P 1'
#
loop_
_entity.id
_entity.type
_entity.pdbx_description
1 polymer ?
#
loop_
_entity_poly.entity_id
_entity_poly.type
_entity_poly.pdbx_seq_one_letter_code
_entity_poly.pdbx_strand_id
1 'polypeptide(L)' 'MQTENFVCKLLDRTRGAVWTSSSPPKGQLQIRMLLSSDDGDEKWVIPLNNIPENWKGGETYDSGIQVD' A
#
# COMPACT_ATOMS: atom_id res chain seq x y z
N MET A 1 1.94 -17.64 22.40
CA MET A 1 1.94 -17.07 21.04
C MET A 1 1.75 -15.58 21.18
N GLN A 2 2.67 -14.77 20.68
CA GLN A 2 2.58 -13.31 20.77
C GLN A 2 1.80 -12.83 19.53
N THR A 3 0.69 -12.13 19.74
CA THR A 3 -0.04 -11.48 18.65
C THR A 3 0.84 -10.35 18.11
N GLU A 4 1.37 -10.50 16.90
CA GLU A 4 2.02 -9.40 16.21
C GLU A 4 0.95 -8.37 15.81
N ASN A 5 0.95 -7.23 16.50
CA ASN A 5 0.09 -6.10 16.15
C ASN A 5 0.70 -5.39 14.93
N PHE A 6 0.25 -5.75 13.74
CA PHE A 6 0.61 -5.03 12.52
C PHE A 6 -0.10 -3.67 12.51
N VAL A 7 0.65 -2.60 12.80
CA VAL A 7 0.14 -1.22 12.70
C VAL A 7 0.28 -0.77 11.25
N CYS A 8 -0.85 -0.57 10.57
CA CYS A 8 -0.86 0.08 9.26
C CYS A 8 -0.37 1.52 9.40
N LYS A 9 0.75 1.87 8.76
CA LYS A 9 1.25 3.24 8.74
C LYS A 9 0.60 4.02 7.60
N LEU A 10 0.11 5.22 7.91
CA LEU A 10 -0.36 6.14 6.88
C LEU A 10 0.83 6.60 6.03
N LEU A 11 0.61 6.75 4.73
CA LEU A 11 1.59 7.30 3.80
C LEU A 11 1.22 8.74 3.48
N ASP A 12 2.24 9.59 3.36
CA ASP A 12 2.07 10.99 2.98
C ASP A 12 2.00 11.11 1.46
N ARG A 13 0.92 11.69 0.92
CA ARG A 13 0.81 11.99 -0.51
C ARG A 13 1.66 13.23 -0.81
N THR A 14 2.75 13.06 -1.55
CA THR A 14 3.74 14.14 -1.77
C THR A 14 3.58 14.84 -3.11
N ARG A 15 3.43 14.09 -4.21
CA ARG A 15 3.27 14.66 -5.57
C ARG A 15 2.46 13.73 -6.47
N GLY A 16 1.38 14.22 -7.06
CA GLY A 16 0.58 13.42 -8.00
C GLY A 16 0.09 12.11 -7.37
N ALA A 17 0.48 10.98 -7.94
CA ALA A 17 0.24 9.63 -7.43
C ALA A 17 1.51 9.03 -6.78
N VAL A 18 2.19 9.81 -5.93
CA VAL A 18 3.35 9.38 -5.15
C VAL A 18 3.06 9.52 -3.66
N TRP A 19 3.32 8.46 -2.91
CA TRP A 19 3.17 8.38 -1.46
C TRP A 19 4.49 7.99 -0.81
N THR A 20 4.81 8.56 0.36
CA THR A 20 6.09 8.33 1.05
C THR A 20 5.88 7.96 2.51
N SER A 21 6.83 7.20 3.07
CA SER A 21 6.97 6.98 4.51
C SER A 21 8.45 7.00 4.90
N SER A 22 8.80 7.75 5.94
CA SER A 22 10.17 7.85 6.46
C SER A 22 10.59 6.64 7.29
N SER A 23 9.66 5.76 7.65
CA SER A 23 9.92 4.59 8.49
C SER A 23 8.94 3.47 8.12
N PRO A 24 9.07 2.84 6.94
CA PRO A 24 8.20 1.75 6.55
C PRO A 24 8.30 0.58 7.55
N PRO A 25 7.25 -0.26 7.67
CA PRO A 25 7.36 -1.53 8.39
C PRO A 25 8.52 -2.39 7.87
N LYS A 26 9.01 -3.31 8.70
CA LYS A 26 10.00 -4.32 8.28
C LYS A 26 9.30 -5.52 7.67
N GLY A 27 10.00 -6.27 6.84
CA GLY A 27 9.47 -7.47 6.19
C GLY A 27 8.72 -7.17 4.89
N GLN A 28 7.92 -8.14 4.47
CA GLN A 28 7.03 -8.00 3.32
C GLN A 28 6.02 -6.87 3.56
N LEU A 29 5.83 -5.98 2.57
CA LEU A 29 4.95 -4.83 2.72
C LEU A 29 3.58 -5.10 2.08
N GLN A 30 2.52 -5.02 2.88
CA GLN A 30 1.15 -4.93 2.40
C GLN A 30 0.71 -3.46 2.34
N ILE A 31 0.02 -3.09 1.27
CA ILE A 31 -0.54 -1.75 1.09
C ILE A 31 -2.06 -1.81 1.24
N ARG A 32 -2.67 -0.75 1.75
CA ARG A 32 -4.12 -0.56 1.73
C ARG A 32 -4.41 0.81 1.12
N MET A 33 -5.28 0.85 0.12
CA MET A 33 -5.58 2.04 -0.67
C MET A 33 -7.05 2.42 -0.48
N LEU A 34 -7.33 3.71 -0.34
CA LEU A 34 -8.68 4.26 -0.45
C LEU A 34 -8.79 4.87 -1.85
N LEU A 35 -9.71 4.33 -2.65
CA LEU A 35 -10.01 4.84 -3.98
C LEU A 35 -11.28 5.68 -3.92
N SER A 36 -11.27 6.83 -4.58
CA SER A 36 -12.42 7.72 -4.72
C SER A 36 -12.81 7.83 -6.18
N SER A 37 -14.09 7.65 -6.52
CA SER A 37 -14.64 7.84 -7.87
C SER A 37 -15.24 9.24 -8.06
N ASP A 38 -15.55 9.58 -9.31
CA ASP A 38 -16.08 10.90 -9.70
C ASP A 38 -17.48 11.19 -9.12
N ASP A 39 -18.23 10.14 -8.75
CA ASP A 39 -19.52 10.21 -8.05
C ASP A 39 -19.38 10.43 -6.54
N GLY A 40 -18.15 10.43 -6.02
CA GLY A 40 -17.85 10.63 -4.60
C GLY A 40 -17.85 9.35 -3.77
N ASP A 41 -18.04 8.17 -4.36
CA ASP A 41 -17.95 6.91 -3.65
C ASP A 41 -16.49 6.59 -3.27
N GLU A 42 -16.30 6.06 -2.06
CA GLU A 42 -15.00 5.66 -1.54
C GLU A 42 -14.94 4.15 -1.27
N LYS A 43 -13.88 3.49 -1.74
CA LYS A 43 -13.67 2.05 -1.58
C LYS A 43 -12.29 1.73 -1.07
N TRP A 44 -12.22 0.96 0.02
CA TRP A 44 -10.98 0.37 0.50
C TRP A 44 -10.60 -0.85 -0.33
N VAL A 45 -9.34 -0.90 -0.74
CA VAL A 45 -8.74 -1.98 -1.52
C VAL A 45 -7.45 -2.43 -0.85
N ILE A 46 -7.28 -3.76 -0.73
CA ILE A 46 -6.07 -4.41 -0.22
C ILE A 46 -5.57 -5.35 -1.32
N PRO A 47 -4.36 -5.14 -1.89
CA PRO A 47 -3.73 -6.06 -2.83
C PRO A 47 -3.54 -7.46 -2.28
N LEU A 48 -3.74 -8.43 -3.18
CA LEU A 48 -3.38 -9.83 -2.93
C LEU A 48 -1.86 -10.01 -2.99
N ASN A 49 -1.20 -9.28 -3.89
CA ASN A 49 0.24 -9.34 -4.06
C ASN A 49 0.91 -8.28 -3.18
N ASN A 50 1.66 -8.73 -2.18
CA ASN A 50 2.49 -7.86 -1.34
C ASN A 50 3.82 -7.54 -2.03
N ILE A 51 4.44 -6.42 -1.65
CA ILE A 51 5.80 -6.07 -2.05
C ILE A 51 6.78 -6.95 -1.23
N PRO A 52 7.71 -7.68 -1.88
CA PRO A 52 8.62 -8.58 -1.19
C PRO A 52 9.57 -7.81 -0.25
N GLU A 53 10.04 -8.46 0.81
CA GLU A 53 10.94 -7.85 1.81
C GLU A 53 12.23 -7.28 1.18
N ASN A 54 12.74 -7.91 0.13
CA ASN A 54 13.97 -7.54 -0.57
C ASN A 54 13.72 -6.63 -1.79
N TRP A 55 12.70 -5.80 -1.75
CA TRP A 55 12.38 -4.87 -2.83
C TRP A 55 13.53 -3.89 -3.13
N LYS A 56 13.61 -3.41 -4.37
CA LYS A 56 14.66 -2.49 -4.82
C LYS A 56 14.06 -1.19 -5.36
N GLY A 57 14.74 -0.08 -5.09
CA GLY A 57 14.36 1.21 -5.67
C GLY A 57 14.42 1.16 -7.19
N GLY A 58 13.37 1.66 -7.84
CA GLY A 58 13.24 1.67 -9.31
C GLY A 58 12.54 0.44 -9.90
N GLU A 59 12.33 -0.62 -9.13
CA GLU A 59 11.55 -1.78 -9.56
C GLU A 59 10.04 -1.52 -9.49
N THR A 60 9.27 -2.29 -10.27
CA THR A 60 7.82 -2.26 -10.27
C THR A 60 7.26 -3.58 -9.73
N TYR A 61 6.28 -3.48 -8.84
CA TYR A 61 5.58 -4.63 -8.25
C TYR A 61 4.09 -4.56 -8.59
N ASP A 62 3.59 -5.56 -9.29
CA ASP A 62 2.18 -5.63 -9.72
C ASP A 62 1.28 -6.08 -8.57
N SER A 63 0.25 -5.28 -8.26
CA SER A 63 -0.68 -5.52 -7.15
C SER A 63 -1.68 -6.65 -7.41
N GLY A 64 -1.83 -7.08 -8.67
CA GLY A 64 -2.81 -8.06 -9.11
C GLY A 64 -4.26 -7.58 -9.05
N ILE A 65 -4.49 -6.28 -8.82
CA ILE A 65 -5.84 -5.70 -8.74
C ILE A 65 -6.13 -4.90 -10.00
N GLN A 66 -7.30 -5.17 -10.55
CA GLN A 66 -8.01 -4.28 -11.46
C GLN A 66 -9.29 -3.79 -10.77
N VAL A 67 -9.63 -2.52 -10.96
CA VAL A 67 -10.87 -1.91 -10.46
C VAL A 67 -11.79 -1.60 -11.64
N ASP A 68 -13.09 -1.73 -11.42
CA ASP A 68 -14.15 -1.51 -12.41
C ASP A 68 -14.44 -0.02 -12.63
#